data_AF-M2R0Z6-F1
#
_entry.id   AF-M2R0Z6-F1
#
_cell.length_a   1.000
_cell.length_b   1.000
_cell.length_c   1.000
_cell.angle_alpha   90.00
_cell.angle_beta   90.00
_cell.angle_gamma   90.00
#
_symmetry.space_group_name_H-M   'P 1'
#
loop_
_entity.id
_entity.type
_entity.pdbx_description
1 polymer ?
#
loop_
_entity_poly.entity_id
_entity_poly.type
_entity_poly.pdbx_seq_one_letter_code
_entity_poly.pdbx_strand_id
1 'polypeptide(L)'
;MWCDNCLLLLPLRTGAMAWAVVITLYSIAGGIFLLEWGQYLFFVFPEWQIYGGIGLGIGAAAVISVLALANRSYIWTRVAKFLWPFIIIIAAVRAIIMIVELQRGKSNIAWECENGGQLWTASAAAGYGGSTSFPSGFCTAGFSSIYAAFIGGLVVDLVFQMYMFFLMWRYQKRLEHYQSMQGPFGGGYYKA
;
A
#
# COMPACT_ATOMS: atom_id res chain seq x y z
N MET A 1 11.14 25.65 -17.24
CA MET A 1 10.04 25.96 -16.31
C MET A 1 9.08 24.78 -16.31
N TRP A 2 9.16 23.90 -15.31
CA TRP A 2 8.11 22.89 -15.13
C TRP A 2 6.95 23.57 -14.41
N CYS A 3 5.78 23.47 -15.00
CA CYS A 3 4.54 24.13 -14.63
C CYS A 3 4.15 23.93 -13.15
N ASP A 4 3.92 25.04 -12.44
CA ASP A 4 3.73 25.13 -10.98
C ASP A 4 2.54 24.31 -10.43
N ASN A 5 1.60 23.92 -11.30
CA ASN A 5 0.45 23.07 -10.97
C ASN A 5 0.34 21.76 -11.78
N CYS A 6 1.31 21.45 -12.65
CA CYS A 6 1.13 20.29 -13.55
C CYS A 6 1.17 18.96 -12.79
N LEU A 7 0.15 18.10 -13.04
CA LEU A 7 -0.08 16.78 -12.41
C LEU A 7 -0.43 16.78 -10.91
N LEU A 8 -0.81 17.93 -10.35
CA LEU A 8 -1.41 18.00 -9.02
C LEU A 8 -2.93 17.79 -9.12
N LEU A 9 -3.40 16.63 -8.65
CA LEU A 9 -4.82 16.36 -8.44
C LEU A 9 -5.35 17.10 -7.20
N LEU A 10 -4.48 17.33 -6.21
CA LEU A 10 -4.81 17.92 -4.92
C LEU A 10 -3.74 18.97 -4.52
N PRO A 11 -4.05 19.92 -3.62
CA PRO A 11 -3.09 20.92 -3.16
C PRO A 11 -1.83 20.27 -2.58
N LEU A 12 -0.64 20.73 -2.98
CA LEU A 12 0.65 20.02 -2.77
C LEU A 12 0.92 19.57 -1.31
N ARG A 13 0.48 20.32 -0.30
CA ARG A 13 0.71 19.98 1.11
C ARG A 13 -0.46 19.22 1.71
N THR A 14 -1.61 19.88 1.85
CA THR A 14 -2.81 19.30 2.48
C THR A 14 -3.39 18.15 1.67
N GLY A 15 -3.34 18.24 0.34
CA GLY A 15 -3.71 17.17 -0.57
C GLY A 15 -2.78 15.96 -0.47
N ALA A 16 -1.47 16.18 -0.36
CA ALA A 16 -0.52 15.09 -0.16
C ALA A 16 -0.66 14.42 1.21
N MET A 17 -1.01 15.19 2.26
CA MET A 17 -1.35 14.62 3.56
C MET A 17 -2.61 13.74 3.47
N ALA A 18 -3.67 14.23 2.84
CA ALA A 18 -4.90 13.46 2.65
C ALA A 18 -4.63 12.18 1.86
N TRP A 19 -3.82 12.26 0.79
CA TRP A 19 -3.40 11.10 0.01
C TRP A 19 -2.63 10.07 0.85
N ALA A 20 -1.68 10.53 1.65
CA ALA A 20 -0.92 9.68 2.55
C ALA A 20 -1.83 9.01 3.61
N VAL A 21 -2.81 9.72 4.16
CA VAL A 21 -3.80 9.14 5.09
C VAL A 21 -4.64 8.06 4.40
N VAL A 22 -5.06 8.28 3.16
CA VAL A 22 -5.79 7.26 2.38
C VAL A 22 -4.93 6.01 2.19
N ILE A 23 -3.65 6.16 1.84
CA ILE A 23 -2.72 5.03 1.72
C ILE A 23 -2.55 4.34 3.07
N THR A 24 -2.37 5.08 4.16
CA THR A 24 -2.25 4.50 5.51
C THR A 24 -3.45 3.62 5.84
N LEU A 25 -4.68 4.14 5.66
CA LEU A 25 -5.90 3.38 5.95
C LEU A 25 -6.03 2.15 5.05
N TYR A 26 -5.80 2.33 3.75
CA TYR A 26 -5.89 1.25 2.77
C TYR A 26 -4.87 0.14 3.03
N SER A 27 -3.59 0.49 3.23
CA SER A 27 -2.52 -0.48 3.42
C SER A 27 -2.59 -1.16 4.78
N ILE A 28 -3.05 -0.47 5.84
CA ILE A 28 -3.29 -1.10 7.15
C ILE A 28 -4.48 -2.06 7.08
N ALA A 29 -5.60 -1.64 6.49
CA ALA A 29 -6.77 -2.50 6.33
C ALA A 29 -6.43 -3.76 5.50
N GLY A 30 -5.74 -3.58 4.38
CA GLY A 30 -5.24 -4.70 3.56
C GLY A 30 -4.22 -5.57 4.29
N GLY A 31 -3.32 -4.97 5.09
CA GLY A 31 -2.37 -5.70 5.92
C GLY A 31 -3.03 -6.58 6.97
N ILE A 32 -4.00 -6.03 7.71
CA ILE A 32 -4.81 -6.77 8.71
C ILE A 32 -5.60 -7.88 8.03
N PHE A 33 -6.24 -7.58 6.89
CA PHE A 33 -6.96 -8.60 6.11
C PHE A 33 -6.06 -9.78 5.74
N LEU A 34 -4.83 -9.54 5.29
CA LEU A 34 -3.88 -10.61 4.95
C LEU A 34 -3.38 -11.38 6.18
N LEU A 35 -3.24 -10.73 7.34
CA LEU A 35 -2.80 -11.40 8.56
C LEU A 35 -3.87 -12.34 9.13
N GLU A 36 -5.13 -11.92 9.08
CA GLU A 36 -6.26 -12.65 9.65
C GLU A 36 -6.87 -13.67 8.67
N TRP A 37 -7.03 -13.28 7.39
CA TRP A 37 -7.74 -14.05 6.38
C TRP A 37 -6.82 -14.60 5.28
N GLY A 38 -5.55 -14.19 5.24
CA GLY A 38 -4.61 -14.63 4.21
C GLY A 38 -4.31 -16.13 4.26
N GLN A 39 -4.44 -16.78 5.41
CA GLN A 39 -4.30 -18.25 5.55
C GLN A 39 -5.32 -19.06 4.73
N TYR A 40 -6.45 -18.44 4.36
CA TYR A 40 -7.47 -19.08 3.53
C TYR A 40 -7.20 -18.88 2.02
N LEU A 41 -6.41 -17.87 1.65
CA LEU A 41 -6.11 -17.54 0.25
C LEU A 41 -4.72 -18.03 -0.18
N PHE A 42 -3.79 -18.12 0.77
CA PHE A 42 -2.40 -18.54 0.55
C PHE A 42 -2.12 -19.77 1.39
N PHE A 43 -1.66 -20.85 0.75
CA PHE A 43 -1.54 -22.18 1.35
C PHE A 43 -0.15 -22.50 1.91
N VAL A 44 0.83 -21.59 1.73
CA VAL A 44 2.22 -21.80 2.13
C VAL A 44 2.60 -20.83 3.26
N PHE A 45 2.96 -21.38 4.42
CA PHE A 45 3.49 -20.59 5.54
C PHE A 45 4.96 -20.24 5.30
N PRO A 46 5.44 -19.02 5.62
CA PRO A 46 4.75 -17.87 6.23
C PRO A 46 4.34 -16.77 5.23
N GLU A 47 3.87 -17.10 4.02
CA GLU A 47 3.71 -16.12 2.93
C GLU A 47 2.71 -15.00 3.24
N TRP A 48 1.52 -15.34 3.74
CA TRP A 48 0.50 -14.33 4.05
C TRP A 48 0.93 -13.36 5.16
N GLN A 49 1.74 -13.83 6.11
CA GLN A 49 2.32 -12.97 7.16
C GLN A 49 3.30 -11.97 6.57
N ILE A 50 4.14 -12.40 5.63
CA ILE A 50 5.07 -11.53 4.92
C ILE A 50 4.29 -10.49 4.10
N TYR A 51 3.25 -10.91 3.36
CA TYR A 51 2.45 -9.98 2.56
C TYR A 51 1.71 -8.95 3.42
N GLY A 52 1.11 -9.39 4.53
CA GLY A 52 0.47 -8.53 5.51
C GLY A 52 1.45 -7.56 6.17
N GLY A 53 2.64 -8.04 6.56
CA GLY A 53 3.72 -7.24 7.12
C GLY A 53 4.22 -6.16 6.17
N ILE A 54 4.37 -6.47 4.87
CA ILE A 54 4.69 -5.47 3.84
C ILE A 54 3.58 -4.43 3.73
N GLY A 55 2.31 -4.84 3.78
CA GLY A 55 1.15 -3.92 3.83
C GLY A 55 1.23 -2.93 4.98
N LEU A 56 1.53 -3.42 6.19
CA LEU A 56 1.75 -2.56 7.36
C LEU A 56 2.97 -1.64 7.19
N GLY A 57 4.04 -2.13 6.57
CA GLY A 57 5.24 -1.34 6.26
C GLY A 57 4.96 -0.16 5.31
N ILE A 58 4.15 -0.39 4.27
CA ILE A 58 3.67 0.68 3.37
C ILE A 58 2.84 1.70 4.16
N GLY A 59 1.95 1.23 5.02
CA GLY A 59 1.15 2.09 5.91
C GLY A 59 2.02 2.98 6.82
N ALA A 60 3.08 2.40 7.41
CA ALA A 60 4.03 3.13 8.24
C ALA A 60 4.80 4.21 7.45
N ALA A 61 5.23 3.90 6.22
CA ALA A 61 5.90 4.88 5.36
C ALA A 61 4.98 6.03 4.93
N ALA A 62 3.70 5.73 4.72
CA ALA A 62 2.69 6.76 4.48
C ALA A 62 2.50 7.67 5.72
N VAL A 63 2.50 7.11 6.94
CA VAL A 63 2.47 7.92 8.19
C VAL A 63 3.72 8.80 8.31
N ILE A 64 4.92 8.26 8.04
CA ILE A 64 6.15 9.06 8.03
C ILE A 64 6.03 10.23 7.04
N SER A 65 5.40 10.00 5.90
CA SER A 65 5.18 11.05 4.90
C SER A 65 4.18 12.11 5.38
N VAL A 66 3.13 11.73 6.12
CA VAL A 66 2.23 12.69 6.79
C VAL A 66 3.02 13.57 7.76
N LEU A 67 3.84 12.96 8.62
CA LEU A 67 4.66 13.68 9.61
C LEU A 67 5.68 14.62 8.94
N ALA A 68 6.29 14.18 7.83
CA ALA A 68 7.20 15.01 7.03
C ALA A 68 6.51 16.26 6.48
N LEU A 69 5.32 16.09 5.89
CA LEU A 69 4.51 17.16 5.32
C LEU A 69 3.94 18.09 6.39
N ALA A 70 3.58 17.55 7.56
CA ALA A 70 3.01 18.30 8.69
C ALA A 70 4.03 19.30 9.24
N ASN A 71 5.24 18.83 9.49
CA ASN A 71 6.31 19.62 10.09
C ASN A 71 7.09 20.48 9.08
N ARG A 72 6.75 20.44 7.79
CA ARG A 72 7.53 21.06 6.70
C ARG A 72 9.02 20.71 6.76
N SER A 73 9.35 19.49 7.21
CA SER A 73 10.72 19.12 7.50
C SER A 73 11.46 18.72 6.23
N TYR A 74 12.53 19.43 5.91
CA TYR A 74 13.39 19.11 4.77
C TYR A 74 14.04 17.72 4.90
N ILE A 75 14.52 17.38 6.10
CA ILE A 75 15.20 16.11 6.38
C ILE A 75 14.21 14.94 6.21
N TRP A 76 13.04 15.00 6.87
CA TRP A 76 12.04 13.94 6.77
C TRP A 76 11.47 13.79 5.36
N THR A 77 11.31 14.89 4.63
CA THR A 77 10.90 14.84 3.22
C THR A 77 11.93 14.12 2.35
N ARG A 78 13.23 14.33 2.61
CA ARG A 78 14.32 13.63 1.91
C ARG A 78 14.35 12.14 2.23
N VAL A 79 14.14 11.77 3.49
CA VAL A 79 14.02 10.36 3.94
C VAL A 79 12.84 9.70 3.25
N ALA A 80 11.65 10.30 3.30
CA ALA A 80 10.46 9.75 2.65
C ALA A 80 10.67 9.58 1.14
N LYS A 81 11.21 10.59 0.44
CA LYS A 81 11.54 10.47 -0.99
C LYS A 81 12.51 9.31 -1.27
N PHE A 82 13.51 9.10 -0.42
CA PHE A 82 14.45 8.01 -0.58
C PHE A 82 13.79 6.64 -0.33
N LEU A 83 12.89 6.56 0.64
CA LEU A 83 12.22 5.32 1.04
C LEU A 83 11.19 4.84 0.00
N TRP A 84 10.42 5.75 -0.59
CA TRP A 84 9.31 5.43 -1.50
C TRP A 84 9.68 4.55 -2.70
N PRO A 85 10.78 4.77 -3.45
CA PRO A 85 11.18 3.90 -4.56
C PRO A 85 11.40 2.45 -4.13
N PHE A 86 12.02 2.21 -2.98
CA PHE A 86 12.22 0.85 -2.47
C PHE A 86 10.89 0.19 -2.10
N ILE A 87 9.99 0.95 -1.47
CA ILE A 87 8.65 0.46 -1.13
C ILE A 87 7.87 0.07 -2.38
N ILE A 88 7.89 0.91 -3.42
CA ILE A 88 7.18 0.64 -4.68
C ILE A 88 7.71 -0.66 -5.32
N ILE A 89 9.03 -0.87 -5.33
CA ILE A 89 9.62 -2.10 -5.87
C ILE A 89 9.19 -3.32 -5.05
N ILE A 90 9.26 -3.25 -3.72
CA ILE A 90 8.84 -4.34 -2.83
C ILE A 90 7.35 -4.62 -3.00
N ALA A 91 6.51 -3.58 -3.11
CA ALA A 91 5.08 -3.71 -3.33
C ALA A 91 4.76 -4.34 -4.69
N ALA A 92 5.52 -4.01 -5.74
CA ALA A 92 5.36 -4.60 -7.07
C ALA A 92 5.74 -6.08 -7.09
N VAL A 93 6.88 -6.45 -6.50
CA VAL A 93 7.30 -7.84 -6.36
C VAL A 93 6.27 -8.63 -5.55
N ARG A 94 5.82 -8.08 -4.41
CA ARG A 94 4.76 -8.67 -3.59
C ARG A 94 3.50 -8.91 -4.41
N ALA A 95 3.03 -7.91 -5.17
CA ALA A 95 1.83 -8.04 -5.99
C ALA A 95 1.96 -9.17 -7.04
N ILE A 96 3.11 -9.28 -7.71
CA ILE A 96 3.35 -10.34 -8.70
C ILE A 96 3.29 -11.73 -8.04
N ILE A 97 4.00 -11.92 -6.93
CA ILE A 97 4.03 -13.22 -6.23
C ILE A 97 2.63 -13.59 -5.74
N MET A 98 1.91 -12.64 -5.13
CA MET A 98 0.54 -12.87 -4.66
C MET A 98 -0.41 -13.30 -5.79
N ILE A 99 -0.30 -12.69 -6.98
CA ILE A 99 -1.13 -13.07 -8.14
C ILE A 99 -0.81 -14.50 -8.59
N VAL A 100 0.48 -14.85 -8.67
CA VAL A 100 0.91 -16.19 -9.08
C VAL A 100 0.45 -17.26 -8.09
N GLU A 101 0.64 -17.03 -6.80
CA GLU A 101 0.24 -17.99 -5.76
C GLU A 101 -1.28 -18.13 -5.65
N LEU A 102 -2.03 -17.03 -5.81
CA LEU A 102 -3.48 -17.08 -5.84
C LEU A 102 -3.99 -17.91 -7.05
N GLN A 103 -3.31 -17.83 -8.20
CA GLN A 103 -3.66 -18.62 -9.37
C GLN A 103 -3.29 -20.10 -9.21
N ARG A 104 -2.19 -20.42 -8.52
CA ARG A 104 -1.81 -21.80 -8.16
C ARG A 104 -2.80 -22.42 -7.17
N GLY A 105 -3.26 -21.64 -6.18
CA GLY A 105 -4.21 -22.08 -5.17
C GLY A 105 -5.66 -22.21 -5.64
N LYS A 106 -5.98 -21.85 -6.90
CA LYS A 106 -7.35 -21.83 -7.43
C LYS A 106 -8.12 -23.15 -7.23
N SER A 107 -7.49 -24.29 -7.50
CA SER A 107 -8.12 -25.61 -7.34
C SER A 107 -8.43 -25.94 -5.89
N ASN A 108 -7.56 -25.51 -4.98
CA ASN A 108 -7.73 -25.76 -3.56
C ASN A 108 -8.90 -24.93 -3.01
N ILE A 109 -8.97 -23.64 -3.37
CA ILE A 109 -10.10 -22.77 -3.01
C ILE A 109 -11.43 -23.31 -3.56
N ALA A 110 -11.44 -23.79 -4.81
CA ALA A 110 -12.63 -24.40 -5.39
C ALA A 110 -13.08 -25.63 -4.59
N TRP A 111 -12.14 -26.49 -4.21
CA TRP A 111 -12.43 -27.67 -3.39
C TRP A 111 -12.95 -27.29 -1.99
N GLU A 112 -12.34 -26.31 -1.32
CA GLU A 112 -12.80 -25.84 0.00
C GLU A 112 -14.27 -25.37 -0.09
N CYS A 113 -14.63 -24.67 -1.17
CA CYS A 113 -16.00 -24.24 -1.40
C CYS A 113 -16.99 -25.37 -1.73
N GLU A 114 -16.57 -26.37 -2.50
CA GLU A 114 -17.41 -27.54 -2.83
C GLU A 114 -17.63 -28.47 -1.62
N ASN A 115 -16.72 -28.45 -0.64
CA ASN A 115 -16.78 -29.28 0.56
C ASN A 115 -17.32 -28.54 1.78
N GLY A 116 -18.21 -27.56 1.57
CA GLY A 116 -18.91 -26.87 2.65
C GLY A 116 -18.01 -25.93 3.48
N GLY A 117 -16.91 -25.44 2.89
CA GLY A 117 -15.94 -24.58 3.55
C GLY A 117 -14.97 -25.33 4.45
N GLN A 118 -14.77 -26.64 4.28
CA GLN A 118 -13.68 -27.31 5.00
C GLN A 118 -12.32 -26.80 4.55
N LEU A 119 -11.40 -26.65 5.49
CA LEU A 119 -10.01 -26.32 5.21
C LEU A 119 -9.38 -27.38 4.31
N TRP A 120 -8.59 -26.94 3.34
CA TRP A 120 -7.82 -27.81 2.46
C TRP A 120 -6.94 -28.74 3.31
N THR A 121 -6.89 -30.02 2.95
CA THR A 121 -6.29 -31.06 3.78
C THR A 121 -4.85 -30.77 4.22
N ALA A 122 -4.05 -30.16 3.33
CA ALA A 122 -2.68 -29.74 3.67
C ALA A 122 -2.65 -28.55 4.64
N SER A 123 -3.59 -27.61 4.53
CA SER A 123 -3.72 -26.48 5.47
C SER A 123 -4.22 -26.94 6.83
N ALA A 124 -5.21 -27.84 6.85
CA ALA A 124 -5.72 -28.44 8.07
C ALA A 124 -4.65 -29.27 8.80
N ALA A 125 -3.88 -30.09 8.06
CA ALA A 125 -2.78 -30.89 8.62
C ALA A 125 -1.64 -30.02 9.19
N ALA A 126 -1.41 -28.86 8.58
CA ALA A 126 -0.41 -27.91 9.07
C ALA A 126 -0.94 -26.96 10.16
N GLY A 127 -2.22 -27.09 10.55
CA GLY A 127 -2.84 -26.30 11.62
C GLY A 127 -3.13 -24.84 11.23
N TYR A 128 -3.25 -24.53 9.93
CA TYR A 128 -3.59 -23.20 9.44
C TYR A 128 -5.12 -23.02 9.49
N GLY A 129 -5.61 -22.00 10.20
CA GLY A 129 -7.05 -21.70 10.34
C GLY A 129 -7.45 -21.37 11.79
N GLY A 130 -7.86 -20.12 12.04
CA GLY A 130 -8.41 -19.70 13.34
C GLY A 130 -9.83 -20.23 13.59
N SER A 131 -10.60 -20.45 12.51
CA SER A 131 -11.89 -21.16 12.51
C SER A 131 -11.83 -22.42 11.66
N THR A 132 -12.56 -23.46 12.06
CA THR A 132 -12.65 -24.78 11.39
C THR A 132 -13.27 -24.73 9.99
N SER A 133 -13.74 -23.56 9.54
CA SER A 133 -14.37 -23.36 8.25
C SER A 133 -13.87 -22.12 7.52
N PHE A 134 -13.64 -22.27 6.22
CA PHE A 134 -13.45 -21.23 5.22
C PHE A 134 -14.68 -20.31 5.17
N PRO A 135 -14.52 -18.98 5.02
CA PRO A 135 -15.65 -18.06 5.09
C PRO A 135 -16.57 -18.18 3.88
N SER A 136 -17.87 -18.39 4.13
CA SER A 136 -18.90 -18.61 3.10
C SER A 136 -19.06 -17.44 2.10
N GLY A 137 -18.68 -16.22 2.50
CA GLY A 137 -18.65 -15.04 1.64
C GLY A 137 -17.72 -15.19 0.44
N PHE A 138 -16.61 -15.91 0.58
CA PHE A 138 -15.69 -16.14 -0.54
C PHE A 138 -16.25 -17.16 -1.54
N CYS A 139 -16.94 -18.19 -1.05
CA CYS A 139 -17.57 -19.19 -1.91
C CYS A 139 -18.79 -18.67 -2.67
N THR A 140 -19.52 -17.71 -2.10
CA THR A 140 -20.67 -17.08 -2.76
C THR A 140 -20.25 -16.09 -3.85
N ALA A 141 -19.16 -15.35 -3.66
CA ALA A 141 -18.64 -14.42 -4.67
C ALA A 141 -17.96 -15.15 -5.85
N GLY A 142 -17.34 -16.30 -5.60
CA GLY A 142 -16.67 -17.12 -6.61
C GLY A 142 -15.26 -16.62 -6.97
N PHE A 143 -14.34 -17.55 -7.28
CA PHE A 143 -12.93 -17.26 -7.49
C PHE A 143 -12.66 -16.15 -8.53
N SER A 144 -13.42 -16.12 -9.62
CA SER A 144 -13.20 -15.14 -10.70
C SER A 144 -13.43 -13.70 -10.27
N SER A 145 -14.41 -13.44 -9.40
CA SER A 145 -14.72 -12.10 -8.93
C SER A 145 -13.70 -11.64 -7.90
N ILE A 146 -13.33 -12.53 -6.97
CA ILE A 146 -12.31 -12.29 -5.95
C ILE A 146 -10.96 -12.03 -6.61
N TYR A 147 -10.58 -12.84 -7.58
CA TYR A 147 -9.33 -12.68 -8.32
C TYR A 147 -9.26 -11.33 -9.04
N ALA A 148 -10.35 -10.91 -9.70
CA ALA A 148 -10.42 -9.60 -10.35
C ALA A 148 -10.36 -8.44 -9.34
N ALA A 149 -11.09 -8.53 -8.22
CA ALA A 149 -11.06 -7.53 -7.16
C ALA A 149 -9.66 -7.42 -6.52
N PHE A 150 -8.98 -8.54 -6.32
CA PHE A 150 -7.65 -8.60 -5.73
C PHE A 150 -6.60 -7.95 -6.63
N ILE A 151 -6.60 -8.29 -7.93
CA ILE A 151 -5.72 -7.65 -8.92
C ILE A 151 -6.01 -6.16 -9.01
N GLY A 152 -7.29 -5.78 -9.10
CA GLY A 152 -7.71 -4.38 -9.14
C GLY A 152 -7.16 -3.61 -7.94
N GLY A 153 -7.29 -4.16 -6.73
CA GLY A 153 -6.75 -3.58 -5.51
C GLY A 153 -5.22 -3.44 -5.54
N LEU A 154 -4.49 -4.46 -6.01
CA LEU A 154 -3.02 -4.40 -6.10
C LEU A 154 -2.53 -3.35 -7.10
N VAL A 155 -3.22 -3.18 -8.23
CA VAL A 155 -2.89 -2.15 -9.22
C VAL A 155 -3.17 -0.75 -8.67
N VAL A 156 -4.33 -0.57 -8.04
CA VAL A 156 -4.68 0.71 -7.39
C VAL A 156 -3.66 1.08 -6.31
N ASP A 157 -3.23 0.10 -5.50
CA ASP A 157 -2.19 0.28 -4.48
C ASP A 157 -0.89 0.81 -5.11
N LEU A 158 -0.41 0.19 -6.19
CA LEU A 158 0.79 0.63 -6.89
C LEU A 158 0.67 2.04 -7.46
N VAL A 159 -0.47 2.37 -8.08
CA VAL A 159 -0.74 3.73 -8.59
C VAL A 159 -0.71 4.75 -7.45
N PHE A 160 -1.29 4.41 -6.30
CA PHE A 160 -1.33 5.30 -5.15
C PHE A 160 0.07 5.56 -4.60
N GLN A 161 0.91 4.53 -4.50
CA GLN A 161 2.30 4.66 -4.04
C GLN A 161 3.15 5.45 -5.03
N MET A 162 3.02 5.21 -6.34
CA MET A 162 3.71 6.00 -7.38
C MET A 162 3.32 7.48 -7.32
N TYR A 163 2.03 7.76 -7.13
CA TYR A 163 1.56 9.14 -6.98
C TYR A 163 2.08 9.79 -5.71
N MET A 164 2.16 9.04 -4.61
CA MET A 164 2.72 9.53 -3.35
C MET A 164 4.21 9.87 -3.47
N PHE A 165 4.99 9.04 -4.18
CA PHE A 165 6.38 9.35 -4.50
C PHE A 165 6.51 10.66 -5.29
N PHE A 166 5.67 10.86 -6.31
CA PHE A 166 5.64 12.10 -7.09
C PHE A 166 5.36 13.32 -6.20
N LEU A 167 4.38 13.23 -5.30
CA LEU A 167 4.03 14.30 -4.36
C LEU A 167 5.19 14.62 -3.41
N MET A 168 5.86 13.61 -2.86
CA MET A 168 7.00 13.81 -1.95
C MET A 168 8.22 14.40 -2.66
N TRP A 169 8.54 13.92 -3.87
CA TRP A 169 9.60 14.48 -4.71
C TRP A 169 9.33 15.95 -5.01
N ARG A 170 8.09 16.29 -5.41
CA ARG A 170 7.70 17.67 -5.72
C ARG A 170 7.73 18.56 -4.50
N TYR A 171 7.25 18.08 -3.36
CA TYR A 171 7.31 18.81 -2.10
C TYR A 171 8.75 19.13 -1.70
N GLN A 172 9.67 18.18 -1.87
CA GLN A 172 11.10 18.40 -1.63
C GLN A 172 11.65 19.50 -2.53
N LYS A 173 11.34 19.48 -3.84
CA LYS A 173 11.81 20.52 -4.77
C LYS A 173 11.31 21.90 -4.39
N ARG A 174 10.06 22.01 -3.91
CA ARG A 174 9.53 23.27 -3.39
C ARG A 174 10.30 23.74 -2.15
N LEU A 175 10.63 22.85 -1.22
CA LEU A 175 11.42 23.20 -0.03
C LEU A 175 12.85 23.64 -0.38
N GLU A 176 13.48 23.03 -1.38
CA GLU A 176 14.81 23.44 -1.89
C GLU A 176 14.79 24.88 -2.44
N HIS A 177 13.72 25.25 -3.16
CA HIS A 177 13.59 26.61 -3.72
C HIS A 177 13.09 27.62 -2.68
N TYR A 178 12.38 27.22 -1.62
CA TYR A 178 12.00 28.14 -0.55
C TYR A 178 13.21 28.81 0.11
N GLN A 179 14.33 28.09 0.25
CA GLN A 179 15.58 28.64 0.79
C GLN A 179 16.19 29.75 -0.07
N SER A 180 15.78 29.87 -1.34
CA SER A 180 16.22 30.92 -2.28
C SER A 180 15.13 31.94 -2.61
N MET A 181 13.91 31.78 -2.10
CA MET A 181 12.82 32.74 -2.32
C MET A 181 12.93 33.91 -1.33
N GLN A 182 13.09 35.13 -1.86
CA GLN A 182 12.95 36.35 -1.07
C GLN A 182 11.47 36.58 -0.74
N GLY A 183 11.18 37.03 0.48
CA GLY A 183 9.80 37.30 0.92
C GLY A 183 9.08 38.33 0.02
N PRO A 184 7.73 38.30 -0.03
CA PRO A 184 6.92 39.15 -0.92
C PRO A 184 6.97 40.65 -0.57
N PHE A 185 7.59 41.01 0.56
CA PHE A 185 7.87 42.39 0.91
C PHE A 185 9.32 42.68 0.53
N GLY A 186 9.48 43.51 -0.50
CA GLY A 186 10.77 43.79 -1.14
C GLY A 186 11.93 43.99 -0.16
N GLY A 187 13.02 43.25 -0.38
CA GLY A 187 14.30 43.52 0.28
C GLY A 187 14.48 43.00 1.70
N GLY A 188 13.71 42.01 2.17
CA GLY A 188 13.97 41.37 3.46
C GLY A 188 15.32 40.65 3.50
N TYR A 189 16.28 41.17 4.28
CA TYR A 189 17.65 40.66 4.49
C TYR A 189 17.75 39.26 5.14
N TYR A 190 16.63 38.57 5.36
CA TYR A 190 16.60 37.24 5.94
C TYR A 190 15.90 36.27 4.99
N LYS A 191 16.59 35.15 4.71
CA LYS A 191 16.02 34.02 3.98
C LYS A 191 14.83 33.48 4.77
N ALA A 192 13.68 33.35 4.11
CA ALA A 192 12.47 32.78 4.70
C ALA A 192 12.61 31.28 5.00
#